data_AF-X1PHX9-F1
#
_entry.id   AF-X1PHX9-F1
#
_cell.length_a   1.000
_cell.length_b   1.000
_cell.length_c   1.000
_cell.angle_alpha   90.00
_cell.angle_beta   90.00
_cell.angle_gamma   90.00
#
_symmetry.space_group_name_H-M   'P 1'
#
loop_
_entity.id
_entity.type
_entity.pdbx_description
1 polymer ?
#
loop_
_entity_poly.entity_id
_entity_poly.type
_entity_poly.pdbx_seq_one_letter_code
_entity_poly.pdbx_strand_id
1 'polypeptide(L)'
;HSLQNAVIIVTCSNIFLMCYCWGAIPKGYKSEEFSLKLLEKENVWMIPGSTYGKSGEGYVRISNVLPVERIAEAMEWIARFIS
;
A
#
# COMPACT_ATOMS: atom_id res chain seq x y z
N HIS A 1 -4.32 12.49 -15.84
CA HIS A 1 -5.26 11.41 -16.20
C HIS A 1 -4.97 10.09 -15.49
N SER A 2 -3.73 9.80 -15.06
CA SER A 2 -3.35 8.52 -14.43
C SER A 2 -3.82 8.33 -12.97
N LEU A 3 -4.10 9.41 -12.23
CA LEU A 3 -4.49 9.33 -10.81
C LEU A 3 -5.95 8.90 -10.57
N GLN A 4 -6.78 8.83 -11.61
CA GLN A 4 -8.23 8.56 -11.46
C GLN A 4 -8.57 7.07 -11.28
N ASN A 5 -7.63 6.16 -11.58
CA ASN A 5 -7.80 4.72 -11.41
C ASN A 5 -7.02 4.17 -10.21
N ALA A 6 -6.42 5.04 -9.41
CA ALA A 6 -5.62 4.67 -8.26
C ALA A 6 -6.51 4.05 -7.17
N VAL A 7 -6.27 2.79 -6.83
CA VAL A 7 -6.80 2.18 -5.60
C VAL A 7 -5.98 2.72 -4.45
N ILE A 8 -6.55 3.72 -3.80
CA ILE A 8 -5.95 4.40 -2.66
C ILE A 8 -6.38 3.66 -1.39
N ILE A 9 -5.42 3.00 -0.72
CA ILE A 9 -5.62 2.45 0.61
C ILE A 9 -5.45 3.59 1.62
N VAL A 10 -6.49 4.42 1.80
CA VAL A 10 -6.50 5.55 2.75
C VAL A 10 -7.73 5.48 3.68
N THR A 11 -7.48 5.84 4.94
CA THR A 11 -8.34 5.64 6.11
C THR A 11 -9.58 6.53 6.17
N CYS A 12 -10.66 6.03 6.77
CA CYS A 12 -11.73 6.82 7.40
C CYS A 12 -11.78 6.51 8.91
N SER A 13 -12.05 7.52 9.73
CA SER A 13 -11.94 7.54 11.20
C SER A 13 -13.02 6.75 11.95
N ASN A 14 -13.53 5.66 11.40
CA ASN A 14 -14.34 4.72 12.16
C ASN A 14 -14.27 3.36 11.52
N ILE A 15 -14.08 2.39 12.38
CA ILE A 15 -14.02 0.99 12.07
C ILE A 15 -14.70 0.36 13.27
N PHE A 16 -15.45 -0.73 13.13
CA PHE A 16 -15.68 -1.52 14.33
C PHE A 16 -14.46 -2.39 14.68
N LEU A 17 -13.45 -2.55 13.80
CA LEU A 17 -12.06 -2.93 14.16
C LEU A 17 -11.05 -2.74 12.99
N MET A 18 -10.11 -1.78 13.08
CA MET A 18 -9.23 -1.37 11.97
C MET A 18 -8.02 -2.29 11.98
N CYS A 19 -8.11 -3.34 11.17
CA CYS A 19 -6.99 -4.21 10.89
C CYS A 19 -6.01 -3.49 9.96
N TYR A 20 -4.91 -3.03 10.54
CA TYR A 20 -3.73 -2.61 9.79
C TYR A 20 -2.78 -3.80 9.66
N CYS A 21 -2.34 -4.07 8.44
CA CYS A 21 -1.27 -4.99 8.17
C CYS A 21 -0.02 -4.21 7.75
N TRP A 22 1.14 -4.64 8.23
CA TRP A 22 2.43 -4.10 7.80
C TRP A 22 3.08 -5.11 6.87
N GLY A 23 3.45 -4.65 5.68
CA GLY A 23 4.21 -5.43 4.72
C GLY A 23 5.66 -4.93 4.66
N ALA A 24 6.63 -5.83 4.71
CA ALA A 24 8.01 -5.47 4.42
C ALA A 24 8.15 -5.24 2.90
N ILE A 25 8.92 -4.22 2.52
CA ILE A 25 9.24 -3.97 1.11
C ILE A 25 10.53 -4.72 0.70
N PRO A 26 10.74 -4.99 -0.59
CA PRO A 26 11.97 -5.61 -1.07
C PRO A 26 13.22 -4.79 -0.71
N LYS A 27 14.32 -5.49 -0.40
CA LYS A 27 15.61 -4.86 -0.09
C LYS A 27 16.08 -4.01 -1.27
N GLY A 28 16.63 -2.83 -0.96
CA GLY A 28 17.12 -1.88 -1.97
C GLY A 28 16.12 -0.77 -2.34
N TYR A 29 14.87 -0.87 -1.88
CA TYR A 29 13.89 0.20 -2.00
C TYR A 29 13.74 0.98 -0.70
N LYS A 30 13.44 2.28 -0.82
CA LYS A 30 12.90 3.08 0.28
C LYS A 30 11.37 2.97 0.31
N SER A 31 10.77 3.06 1.49
CA SER A 31 9.32 2.95 1.66
C SER A 31 8.54 3.91 0.76
N GLU A 32 8.96 5.17 0.69
CA GLU A 32 8.32 6.20 -0.14
C GLU A 32 8.47 5.92 -1.64
N GLU A 33 9.66 5.55 -2.08
CA GLU A 33 9.94 5.22 -3.48
C GLU A 33 9.13 4.00 -3.95
N PHE A 34 9.02 2.98 -3.10
CA PHE A 34 8.22 1.79 -3.38
C PHE A 34 6.73 2.15 -3.53
N SER A 35 6.17 2.92 -2.59
CA SER A 35 4.78 3.37 -2.66
C SER A 35 4.49 4.19 -3.92
N LEU A 36 5.41 5.07 -4.32
CA LEU A 36 5.26 5.91 -5.51
C LEU A 36 5.31 5.07 -6.79
N LYS A 37 6.28 4.17 -6.92
CA LYS A 37 6.41 3.28 -8.08
C LYS A 37 5.21 2.36 -8.24
N LEU A 38 4.66 1.86 -7.13
CA LEU A 38 3.48 1.02 -7.14
C LEU A 38 2.24 1.80 -7.63
N LEU A 39 2.12 3.07 -7.23
CA LEU A 39 1.06 3.95 -7.73
C LEU A 39 1.21 4.24 -9.22
N GLU A 40 2.43 4.50 -9.69
CA GLU A 40 2.69 4.82 -11.10
C GLU A 40 2.48 3.62 -12.02
N LYS A 41 2.89 2.41 -11.60
CA LYS A 41 2.84 1.21 -12.45
C LYS A 41 1.51 0.47 -12.34
N GLU A 42 1.03 0.27 -11.12
CA GLU A 42 -0.10 -0.62 -10.84
C GLU A 42 -1.35 0.15 -10.41
N ASN A 43 -1.30 1.49 -10.33
CA ASN A 43 -2.37 2.31 -9.79
C ASN A 43 -2.78 1.89 -8.37
N VAL A 44 -1.82 1.46 -7.54
CA VAL A 44 -2.06 1.13 -6.12
C VAL A 44 -1.25 2.06 -5.24
N TRP A 45 -1.94 2.75 -4.33
CA TRP A 45 -1.27 3.59 -3.33
C TRP A 45 -1.27 2.92 -1.95
N MET A 46 -0.09 2.91 -1.33
CA MET A 46 0.13 2.47 0.05
C MET A 46 0.80 3.57 0.87
N ILE A 47 0.50 3.61 2.16
CA ILE A 47 1.16 4.56 3.06
C ILE A 47 2.58 4.07 3.32
N PRO A 48 3.61 4.83 2.93
CA PRO A 48 4.98 4.44 3.20
C PRO A 48 5.23 4.42 4.70
N GLY A 49 5.88 3.38 5.19
CA GLY A 49 6.17 3.25 6.62
C GLY A 49 7.10 4.36 7.15
N SER A 50 7.88 5.00 6.28
CA SER A 50 8.71 6.16 6.59
C SER A 50 7.93 7.33 7.21
N THR A 51 6.62 7.45 6.94
CA THR A 51 5.76 8.47 7.55
C THR A 51 5.60 8.28 9.07
N TYR A 52 5.89 7.08 9.58
CA TYR A 52 5.87 6.75 11.02
C TYR A 52 7.24 6.91 11.69
N GLY A 53 8.22 7.48 10.98
CA GLY A 53 9.59 7.66 11.45
C GLY A 53 10.52 6.53 11.02
N LYS A 54 11.77 6.58 11.50
CA LYS A 54 12.86 5.68 11.07
C LYS A 54 12.54 4.20 11.25
N SER A 55 11.77 3.85 12.27
CA SER A 55 11.39 2.45 12.56
C SER A 55 10.40 1.87 11.56
N GLY A 56 9.71 2.71 10.78
CA GLY A 56 8.80 2.27 9.71
C GLY A 56 9.46 2.22 8.33
N GLU A 57 10.71 2.66 8.18
CA GLU A 57 11.46 2.51 6.94
C GLU A 57 11.65 1.02 6.60
N GLY A 58 11.51 0.68 5.33
CA GLY A 58 11.52 -0.72 4.89
C GLY A 58 10.15 -1.42 4.99
N TYR A 59 9.10 -0.69 5.38
CA TYR A 59 7.74 -1.21 5.42
C TYR A 59 6.74 -0.31 4.71
N VAL A 60 5.58 -0.88 4.40
CA VAL A 60 4.37 -0.18 3.94
C VAL A 60 3.20 -0.61 4.82
N ARG A 61 2.28 0.34 5.04
CA ARG A 61 1.05 0.08 5.80
C ARG A 61 -0.10 -0.18 4.83
N ILE A 62 -0.75 -1.32 5.02
CA ILE A 62 -1.90 -1.80 4.26
C ILE A 62 -3.10 -1.82 5.20
N SER A 63 -4.22 -1.26 4.78
CA SER A 63 -5.46 -1.23 5.56
C SER A 63 -6.55 -1.99 4.81
N ASN A 64 -7.22 -2.90 5.49
CA ASN A 64 -8.22 -3.78 4.89
C ASN A 64 -9.63 -3.14 4.91
N VAL A 65 -9.78 -2.00 4.23
CA VAL A 65 -11.01 -1.16 4.25
C VAL A 65 -11.91 -1.33 3.02
N LEU A 66 -11.49 -2.13 2.06
CA LEU A 66 -12.27 -2.45 0.87
C LEU A 66 -12.91 -3.84 1.00
N PRO A 67 -13.90 -4.18 0.15
CA PRO A 67 -14.38 -5.56 0.02
C PRO A 67 -13.22 -6.52 -0.27
N VAL A 68 -13.32 -7.76 0.22
CA VAL A 68 -12.26 -8.78 0.13
C VAL A 68 -11.80 -8.99 -1.31
N GLU A 69 -12.71 -8.90 -2.27
CA GLU A 69 -12.47 -9.07 -3.69
C GLU A 69 -11.52 -7.99 -4.22
N ARG A 70 -11.71 -6.74 -3.79
CA ARG A 70 -10.86 -5.60 -4.20
C ARG A 70 -9.48 -5.67 -3.57
N ILE A 71 -9.39 -6.19 -2.35
CA ILE A 71 -8.11 -6.47 -1.71
C ILE A 71 -7.37 -7.58 -2.46
N ALA A 72 -8.08 -8.66 -2.84
CA ALA A 72 -7.48 -9.76 -3.59
C ALA A 72 -6.91 -9.28 -4.94
N GLU A 73 -7.66 -8.47 -5.69
CA GLU A 73 -7.17 -7.83 -6.93
C GLU A 73 -5.91 -6.99 -6.69
N ALA A 74 -5.90 -6.16 -5.64
CA ALA A 74 -4.74 -5.33 -5.32
C ALA A 74 -3.52 -6.19 -4.96
N MET A 75 -3.72 -7.29 -4.22
CA MET A 75 -2.66 -8.25 -3.87
C MET A 75 -2.07 -8.93 -5.10
N GLU A 76 -2.87 -9.23 -6.12
CA GLU A 76 -2.35 -9.76 -7.39
C GLU A 76 -1.46 -8.75 -8.13
N TRP A 77 -1.84 -7.47 -8.16
CA TRP A 77 -1.02 -6.44 -8.81
C TRP A 77 0.30 -6.22 -8.06
N ILE A 78 0.27 -6.22 -6.73
CA ILE A 78 1.47 -6.17 -5.90
C ILE A 78 2.38 -7.38 -6.17
N ALA A 79 1.81 -8.58 -6.30
CA ALA A 79 2.57 -9.78 -6.63
C ALA A 79 3.26 -9.68 -8.00
N ARG A 80 2.58 -9.13 -9.02
CA ARG A 80 3.17 -8.88 -10.35
C ARG A 80 4.31 -7.86 -10.31
N PHE A 81 4.20 -6.85 -9.45
CA PHE A 81 5.23 -5.83 -9.31
C PHE A 81 6.50 -6.34 -8.61
N ILE A 82 6.35 -7.27 -7.67
CA ILE A 82 7.46 -7.82 -6.87
C ILE A 82 8.13 -9.03 -7.55
N SER A 83 7.41 -9.74 -8.43
CA SER A 83 7.94 -10.87 -9.21
C SER A 83 8.95 -10.45 -10.28
#